data_AF-A0A7W0ZPH0-F1
#
_entry.id   AF-A0A7W0ZPH0-F1
#
_cell.length_a   1.000
_cell.length_b   1.000
_cell.length_c   1.000
_cell.angle_alpha   90.00
_cell.angle_beta   90.00
_cell.angle_gamma   90.00
#
_symmetry.space_group_name_H-M   'P 1'
#
loop_
_entity.id
_entity.type
_entity.pdbx_description
1 polymer ?
#
loop_
_entity_poly.entity_id
_entity_poly.type
_entity_poly.pdbx_seq_one_letter_code
_entity_poly.pdbx_strand_id
1 'polypeptide(L)'
;MSVFFALIDRSSGNVIKDYETEAAALVELEAVVRDYGVDEIRDFALLEYQDGVPIQAAMDDELIARGKDIEPTHRSSKSTTASALLPNTR
;
A
#
# COMPACT_ATOMS: atom_id res chain seq x y z
N MET A 1 3.93 29.56 -5.43
CA MET A 1 3.24 28.38 -4.88
C MET A 1 4.10 27.17 -5.16
N SER A 2 4.89 26.77 -4.16
CA SER A 2 5.63 25.51 -4.20
C SER A 2 4.73 24.44 -3.59
N VAL A 3 4.29 23.50 -4.42
CA VAL A 3 3.52 22.33 -3.97
C VAL A 3 4.42 21.12 -4.11
N PHE A 4 4.55 20.33 -3.06
CA PHE A 4 5.26 19.05 -3.09
C PHE A 4 4.59 18.06 -2.15
N PHE A 5 4.85 16.78 -2.37
CA PHE A 5 4.27 15.68 -1.62
C PHE A 5 5.39 14.96 -0.87
N ALA A 6 5.22 14.68 0.42
CA ALA A 6 6.20 13.94 1.19
C ALA A 6 5.60 12.62 1.66
N LEU A 7 6.30 11.53 1.38
CA LEU A 7 6.02 10.24 1.98
C LEU A 7 6.74 10.17 3.33
N ILE A 8 5.97 9.95 4.39
CA ILE A 8 6.49 9.89 5.75
C ILE A 8 6.24 8.51 6.36
N ASP A 9 7.18 8.05 7.16
CA ASP A 9 6.99 6.95 8.09
C ASP A 9 6.33 7.49 9.35
N ARG A 10 5.11 7.04 9.64
CA ARG A 10 4.33 7.42 10.83
C ARG A 10 4.90 6.87 12.13
N SER A 11 5.55 5.70 12.07
CA SER A 11 6.12 5.04 13.24
C SER A 11 7.28 5.86 13.79
N SER A 12 8.13 6.38 12.90
CA SER A 12 9.29 7.19 13.26
C SER A 12 9.10 8.70 13.12
N GLY A 13 8.06 9.14 12.38
CA GLY A 13 7.84 10.55 12.03
C GLY A 13 8.82 11.08 10.98
N ASN A 14 9.61 10.21 10.34
CA ASN A 14 10.64 10.61 9.39
C ASN A 14 10.09 10.76 7.97
N VAL A 15 10.61 11.75 7.25
CA VAL A 15 10.38 11.86 5.81
C VAL A 15 11.23 10.80 5.11
N ILE A 16 10.56 9.92 4.37
CA ILE A 16 11.22 8.92 3.54
C ILE A 16 11.72 9.60 2.26
N LYS A 17 10.82 10.33 1.59
CA LYS A 17 11.10 10.93 0.28
C LYS A 17 10.08 12.02 -0.08
N ASP A 18 10.57 13.03 -0.81
CA ASP A 18 9.75 14.10 -1.37
C ASP A 18 9.51 13.87 -2.87
N TYR A 19 8.34 14.29 -3.34
CA TYR A 19 7.84 14.13 -4.70
C TYR A 19 7.25 15.44 -5.21
N GLU A 20 7.47 15.74 -6.48
CA GLU A 20 6.90 16.93 -7.12
C GLU A 20 5.39 16.77 -7.42
N THR A 21 4.87 15.54 -7.44
CA THR A 21 3.45 15.25 -7.75
C THR A 21 2.91 14.07 -6.93
N GLU A 22 1.60 14.07 -6.64
CA GLU A 22 0.90 12.97 -5.96
C GLU A 22 1.07 11.65 -6.72
N ALA A 23 0.92 11.69 -8.05
CA ALA A 23 1.02 10.51 -8.90
C ALA A 23 2.38 9.80 -8.78
N ALA A 24 3.47 10.56 -8.66
CA ALA A 24 4.80 9.98 -8.48
C ALA A 24 4.94 9.29 -7.10
N ALA A 25 4.36 9.87 -6.07
CA ALA A 25 4.35 9.26 -4.73
C ALA A 25 3.50 7.98 -4.70
N LEU A 26 2.35 7.99 -5.36
CA LEU A 26 1.49 6.82 -5.49
C LEU A 26 2.20 5.68 -6.21
N VAL A 27 2.84 5.93 -7.36
CA VAL A 27 3.58 4.90 -8.11
C VAL A 27 4.63 4.20 -7.24
N GLU A 28 5.33 4.93 -6.37
CA GLU A 28 6.29 4.32 -5.44
C GLU A 28 5.56 3.47 -4.39
N LEU A 29 4.46 3.96 -3.82
CA LEU A 29 3.61 3.20 -2.91
C LEU A 29 3.09 1.91 -3.56
N GLU A 30 2.64 1.95 -4.81
CA GLU A 30 2.20 0.75 -5.55
C GLU A 30 3.34 -0.25 -5.71
N ALA A 31 4.55 0.23 -6.03
CA ALA A 31 5.73 -0.63 -6.13
C ALA A 31 6.07 -1.28 -4.79
N VAL A 32 6.00 -0.54 -3.68
CA VAL A 32 6.21 -1.07 -2.33
C VAL A 32 5.14 -2.10 -1.98
N VAL A 33 3.86 -1.82 -2.24
CA VAL A 33 2.77 -2.79 -2.00
C VAL A 33 2.98 -4.07 -2.81
N ARG A 34 3.40 -3.95 -4.07
CA ARG A 34 3.64 -5.10 -4.94
C ARG A 34 4.82 -5.95 -4.46
N ASP A 35 5.88 -5.30 -3.99
CA ASP A 35 7.14 -5.97 -3.67
C ASP A 35 7.17 -6.50 -2.22
N TYR A 36 6.49 -5.83 -1.28
CA TYR A 36 6.52 -6.14 0.16
C TYR A 36 5.14 -6.45 0.76
N GLY A 37 4.04 -6.12 0.07
CA GLY A 37 2.69 -6.30 0.55
C GLY A 37 2.08 -5.04 1.17
N VAL A 38 0.75 -5.05 1.32
CA VAL A 38 -0.02 -3.91 1.83
C VAL A 38 0.30 -3.57 3.30
N ASP A 39 0.82 -4.51 4.07
CA ASP A 39 1.14 -4.28 5.48
C ASP A 39 2.29 -3.28 5.68
N GLU A 40 3.25 -3.19 4.76
CA GLU A 40 4.36 -2.23 4.87
C GLU A 40 3.92 -0.78 4.66
N ILE A 41 2.89 -0.54 3.85
CA ILE A 41 2.41 0.82 3.62
C ILE A 41 1.45 1.31 4.72
N ARG A 42 1.12 0.47 5.72
CA ARG A 42 0.21 0.83 6.81
C ARG A 42 0.80 1.85 7.77
N ASP A 43 2.12 1.87 7.87
CA ASP A 43 2.83 2.86 8.66
C ASP A 43 3.26 4.06 7.81
N PHE A 44 2.88 4.13 6.53
CA PHE A 44 3.21 5.26 5.66
C PHE A 44 2.05 6.25 5.54
N ALA A 45 2.40 7.54 5.42
CA ALA A 45 1.44 8.59 5.11
C ALA A 45 1.96 9.50 4.01
N LEU A 46 1.05 10.00 3.17
CA LEU A 46 1.34 10.97 2.13
C LEU A 46 0.81 12.35 2.56
N LEU A 47 1.72 13.30 2.70
CA LEU A 47 1.40 14.69 3.03
C LEU A 47 1.60 15.57 1.81
N GLU A 48 0.66 16.46 1.52
CA GLU A 48 0.87 17.55 0.58
C GLU A 48 1.38 18.76 1.37
N TYR A 49 2.34 19.49 0.82
CA TYR A 49 2.83 20.73 1.36
C TYR A 49 2.55 21.83 0.34
N GLN A 50 1.80 22.85 0.73
CA GLN A 50 1.65 24.08 -0.05
C GLN A 50 2.30 25.23 0.68
N ASP A 51 3.30 25.85 0.04
CA ASP A 51 4.03 26.99 0.58
C ASP A 51 4.58 26.75 2.01
N GLY A 52 5.00 25.50 2.28
CA GLY A 52 5.57 25.08 3.56
C GLY A 52 4.55 24.72 4.64
N VAL A 53 3.24 24.80 4.34
CA VAL A 53 2.17 24.35 5.23
C VAL A 53 1.74 22.94 4.82
N PRO A 54 1.77 21.95 5.73
CA PRO A 54 1.24 20.62 5.44
C PRO A 54 -0.28 20.71 5.30
N ILE A 55 -0.77 20.42 4.11
CA ILE A 55 -2.17 20.21 3.81
C ILE A 55 -2.38 18.70 3.69
N GLN A 56 -3.29 18.17 4.51
CA GLN A 56 -3.51 16.73 4.58
C GLN A 56 -4.09 16.21 3.25
N ALA A 57 -3.35 15.36 2.54
CA ALA A 57 -3.71 14.89 1.19
C ALA A 57 -4.52 13.59 1.20
N ALA A 58 -4.10 12.59 1.99
CA ALA A 58 -4.81 11.33 2.18
C ALA A 58 -4.46 10.73 3.55
N MET A 59 -5.47 10.35 4.36
CA MET A 59 -5.26 9.53 5.56
C MET A 59 -5.22 8.05 5.20
N ASP A 60 -4.61 7.24 6.08
CA ASP A 60 -4.35 5.80 5.97
C ASP A 60 -5.44 5.00 5.24
N ASP A 61 -6.71 5.27 5.50
CA ASP A 61 -7.82 4.52 4.89
C ASP A 61 -7.90 4.68 3.36
N GLU A 62 -7.52 5.84 2.79
CA GLU A 62 -7.50 6.03 1.33
C GLU A 62 -6.29 5.37 0.67
N LEU A 63 -5.11 5.42 1.31
CA LEU A 63 -3.92 4.73 0.82
C LEU A 63 -4.08 3.21 0.90
N ILE A 64 -4.65 2.71 2.00
CA ILE A 64 -4.97 1.29 2.17
C ILE A 64 -6.10 0.86 1.22
N ALA A 65 -7.12 1.69 1.00
CA ALA A 65 -8.18 1.37 0.03
C ALA A 65 -7.63 1.28 -1.40
N ARG A 66 -6.75 2.21 -1.81
CA ARG A 66 -6.07 2.17 -3.11
C ARG A 66 -5.13 0.95 -3.20
N GLY A 67 -4.36 0.67 -2.16
CA GLY A 67 -3.50 -0.52 -2.07
C GLY A 67 -4.26 -1.84 -2.19
N LYS A 68 -5.44 -1.95 -1.58
CA LYS A 68 -6.32 -3.12 -1.69
C LYS A 68 -6.93 -3.29 -3.09
N ASP A 69 -7.17 -2.21 -3.82
CA ASP A 69 -7.64 -2.27 -5.20
C ASP A 69 -6.53 -2.80 -6.15
N ILE A 70 -5.27 -2.46 -5.84
CA ILE A 70 -4.05 -2.96 -6.51
C ILE A 70 -3.73 -4.41 -6.16
N GLU A 71 -4.27 -4.94 -5.06
CA GLU A 71 -4.21 -6.37 -4.70
C GLU A 71 -5.49 -7.12 -5.15
N PRO A 72 -5.81 -7.28 -6.45
CA PRO A 72 -7.03 -7.99 -6.81
C PRO A 72 -6.90 -9.52 -6.62
N THR A 73 -5.74 -10.09 -6.28
CA THR A 73 -5.54 -11.55 -6.41
C THR A 73 -4.43 -12.19 -5.56
N HIS A 74 -4.48 -12.19 -4.23
CA HIS A 74 -3.69 -13.21 -3.45
C HIS A 74 -4.44 -13.83 -2.26
N ARG A 75 -5.77 -13.82 -2.27
CA ARG A 75 -6.58 -14.66 -1.35
C ARG A 75 -7.66 -15.48 -2.05
N SER A 76 -7.23 -16.40 -2.91
CA SER A 76 -7.98 -17.65 -3.15
C SER A 76 -7.04 -18.84 -3.21
N SER A 77 -6.19 -18.96 -2.18
CA SER A 77 -5.55 -20.23 -1.83
C SER A 77 -6.24 -20.81 -0.60
N LYS A 78 -7.53 -21.19 -0.73
CA LYS A 78 -8.02 -22.31 0.09
C LYS A 78 -7.63 -23.59 -0.62
N SER A 79 -6.38 -23.97 -0.42
CA SER A 79 -6.00 -25.38 -0.39
C SER A 79 -6.86 -26.06 0.67
N THR A 80 -7.73 -26.98 0.26
CA THR A 80 -8.18 -28.05 1.15
C THR A 80 -7.75 -29.35 0.49
N THR A 81 -6.51 -29.72 0.79
CA THR A 81 -6.06 -31.10 0.70
C THR A 81 -6.94 -31.95 1.62
N ALA A 82 -7.89 -32.68 1.05
CA ALA A 82 -8.50 -33.83 1.70
C ALA A 82 -7.89 -35.08 1.06
N SER A 83 -6.74 -35.50 1.59
CA SER A 83 -6.26 -36.87 1.41
C SER A 83 -7.20 -37.82 2.15
N ALA A 84 -7.86 -38.74 1.45
CA ALA A 84 -8.25 -40.04 2.02
C ALA A 84 -8.74 -41.04 0.95
N LEU A 85 -7.86 -42.01 0.66
CA LEU A 85 -8.12 -43.44 0.37
C LEU A 85 -8.82 -43.87 -0.95
N LEU A 86 -8.00 -44.48 -1.83
CA LEU A 86 -8.31 -45.57 -2.77
C LEU A 86 -9.06 -46.75 -2.10
N PRO A 87 -9.40 -47.85 -2.81
CA PRO A 87 -10.08 -48.03 -4.11
C PRO A 87 -11.30 -48.99 -3.94
N ASN A 88 -12.29 -49.03 -4.85
CA ASN A 88 -13.00 -50.30 -5.04
C ASN A 88 -13.69 -50.50 -6.39
N THR A 89 -13.50 -51.74 -6.84
CA THR A 89 -14.04 -52.48 -7.98
C THR A 89 -15.57 -52.45 -8.12
N ARG A 90 -16.05 -52.33 -9.37
CA ARG A 90 -16.91 -53.32 -10.04
C ARG A 90 -17.05 -53.06 -11.53
#